data_AF-A0A1F3T738-F1
#
_entry.id   AF-A0A1F3T738-F1
#
_cell.length_a   1.000
_cell.length_b   1.000
_cell.length_c   1.000
_cell.angle_alpha   90.00
_cell.angle_beta   90.00
_cell.angle_gamma   90.00
#
_symmetry.space_group_name_H-M   'P 1'
#
loop_
_entity.id
_entity.type
_entity.pdbx_description
1 polymer ?
#
loop_
_entity_poly.entity_id
_entity_poly.type
_entity_poly.pdbx_seq_one_letter_code
_entity_poly.pdbx_strand_id
1 'polypeptide(L)' 'MIRAILNIYIMLLIVDAILSYFPQFNQSNWAKKIKMLADLTLNPIRKYIVQKLPIQDIPIDISPIIFILILKTIEALW' A
#
# COMPACT_ATOMS: atom_id res chain seq x y z
N MET A 1 -4.21 -17.99 -12.89
CA MET A 1 -2.85 -17.68 -12.42
C MET A 1 -2.65 -16.21 -12.06
N ILE A 2 -3.04 -15.26 -12.93
CA ILE A 2 -2.94 -13.81 -12.65
C ILE A 2 -3.62 -13.41 -11.32
N ARG A 3 -4.81 -13.95 -11.03
CA ARG A 3 -5.53 -13.69 -9.77
C ARG A 3 -4.74 -14.11 -8.51
N ALA A 4 -3.96 -15.20 -8.59
CA ALA A 4 -3.15 -15.66 -7.46
C ALA A 4 -1.99 -14.71 -7.17
N ILE A 5 -1.31 -14.22 -8.23
CA ILE A 5 -0.23 -13.22 -8.11
C ILE A 5 -0.79 -11.92 -7.54
N LEU A 6 -1.95 -11.48 -8.02
CA LEU A 6 -2.65 -10.30 -7.52
C LEU A 6 -3.00 -10.43 -6.04
N ASN A 7 -3.53 -11.59 -5.61
CA ASN A 7 -3.85 -11.83 -4.20
C ASN A 7 -2.61 -11.82 -3.30
N ILE A 8 -1.49 -12.41 -3.74
CA ILE A 8 -0.21 -12.33 -3.02
C ILE A 8 0.25 -10.88 -2.91
N TYR A 9 0.13 -10.10 -3.99
CA TYR A 9 0.50 -8.70 -3.98
C TYR A 9 -0.39 -7.87 -3.05
N ILE A 10 -1.71 -8.10 -3.06
CA ILE A 10 -2.66 -7.48 -2.13
C ILE A 10 -2.29 -7.81 -0.68
N MET A 11 -1.88 -9.05 -0.40
CA MET A 11 -1.41 -9.43 0.93
C MET A 11 -0.17 -8.63 1.34
N LEU A 12 0.78 -8.40 0.43
CA LEU A 12 1.94 -7.53 0.68
C LEU A 12 1.52 -6.09 1.00
N LEU A 13 0.55 -5.53 0.26
CA LEU A 13 0.02 -4.19 0.51
C LEU A 13 -0.69 -4.09 1.88
N ILE A 14 -1.40 -5.15 2.29
CA ILE A 14 -2.02 -5.21 3.62
C ILE A 14 -0.95 -5.20 4.70
N VAL A 15 0.15 -5.94 4.54
CA VAL A 15 1.25 -5.94 5.51
C VAL A 15 1.91 -4.56 5.58
N ASP A 16 2.14 -3.90 4.45
CA ASP A 16 2.65 -2.52 4.42
C ASP A 16 1.71 -1.54 5.14
N ALA A 17 0.40 -1.67 4.93
CA ALA A 17 -0.61 -0.88 5.64
C ALA A 17 -0.56 -1.11 7.15
N ILE A 18 -0.51 -2.38 7.60
CA ILE A 18 -0.40 -2.72 9.03
C ILE A 18 0.90 -2.13 9.61
N LEU A 19 2.03 -2.27 8.91
CA LEU A 19 3.30 -1.71 9.35
C LEU A 19 3.26 -0.19 9.50
N SER A 20 2.48 0.50 8.66
CA SER A 20 2.23 1.93 8.82
C SER A 20 1.56 2.27 10.15
N TYR A 21 0.76 1.39 10.75
CA TYR A 21 0.17 1.60 12.09
C TYR A 21 1.19 1.39 13.22
N PHE A 22 2.25 0.63 12.98
CA PHE A 22 3.24 0.25 13.99
C PHE A 22 4.63 0.83 13.67
N PRO A 23 4.86 2.13 13.93
CA PRO A 23 6.10 2.81 13.55
C PRO A 23 7.36 2.19 14.19
N GLN A 24 7.21 1.48 15.31
CA GLN A 24 8.28 0.71 15.96
C GLN A 24 8.97 -0.31 15.03
N PHE A 25 8.27 -0.84 14.01
CA PHE A 25 8.86 -1.80 13.07
C PHE A 25 9.58 -1.13 11.89
N ASN A 26 9.45 0.19 11.70
CA ASN A 26 10.04 0.91 10.55
C ASN A 26 11.57 0.82 10.49
N GLN A 27 12.24 0.57 11.62
CA GLN A 27 13.70 0.42 11.66
C GLN A 27 14.15 -0.98 11.24
N SER A 28 13.26 -1.97 11.24
CA SER A 28 13.59 -3.35 10.90
C SER A 28 13.84 -3.52 9.40
N ASN A 29 14.88 -4.28 9.06
CA ASN A 29 15.28 -4.48 7.66
C ASN A 29 14.22 -5.19 6.82
N TRP A 30 13.40 -6.05 7.43
CA TRP A 30 12.32 -6.75 6.73
C TRP A 30 11.14 -5.82 6.43
N ALA A 31 10.74 -4.94 7.36
CA ALA A 31 9.68 -3.96 7.13
C ALA A 31 10.08 -2.97 6.03
N LYS A 32 11.35 -2.52 6.02
CA LYS A 32 11.90 -1.69 4.94
C LYS A 32 11.81 -2.35 3.58
N LYS A 33 12.08 -3.67 3.50
CA LYS A 33 11.93 -4.43 2.24
C LYS A 33 10.47 -4.52 1.78
N ILE A 34 9.55 -4.76 2.70
CA ILE A 34 8.11 -4.77 2.38
C ILE A 34 7.67 -3.42 1.85
N LYS A 35 8.06 -2.34 2.53
CA LYS A 35 7.77 -0.98 2.11
C LYS A 35 8.35 -0.66 0.73
N MET A 36 9.58 -1.07 0.46
CA MET A 36 10.22 -0.90 -0.85
C MET A 36 9.44 -1.62 -1.96
N LEU A 37 8.94 -2.84 -1.71
CA LEU A 37 8.14 -3.60 -2.68
C LEU A 37 6.74 -2.99 -2.87
N ALA A 38 6.12 -2.48 -1.80
CA ALA A 38 4.84 -1.79 -1.86
C ALA A 38 4.98 -0.46 -2.61
N ASP A 39 6.07 0.27 -2.39
CA ASP A 39 6.36 1.56 -3.04
C ASP A 39 6.48 1.47 -4.56
N LEU A 40 6.76 0.30 -5.13
CA LEU A 40 6.79 0.14 -6.59
C LEU A 40 5.46 0.55 -7.25
N THR A 41 4.33 0.34 -6.57
CA THR A 41 3.01 0.76 -7.06
C THR A 41 2.42 1.90 -6.23
N LEU A 42 2.69 1.93 -4.93
CA LEU A 42 2.11 2.92 -4.03
C LEU A 42 2.78 4.29 -4.12
N ASN A 43 4.06 4.40 -4.49
CA ASN A 43 4.76 5.67 -4.52
C ASN A 43 4.10 6.76 -5.42
N PRO A 44 3.64 6.46 -6.66
CA PRO A 44 2.88 7.45 -7.41
C PRO A 44 1.59 7.84 -6.69
N ILE A 45 0.88 6.87 -6.09
CA ILE A 45 -0.38 7.10 -5.37
C ILE A 45 -0.16 7.95 -4.12
N ARG A 46 0.86 7.63 -3.31
CA ARG A 46 1.32 8.41 -2.16
C ARG A 46 1.61 9.84 -2.56
N LYS A 47 2.37 10.06 -3.64
CA LYS A 47 2.66 11.40 -4.15
C LYS A 47 1.40 12.17 -4.56
N TYR A 48 0.49 11.54 -5.28
CA TYR A 48 -0.77 12.17 -5.71
C TYR A 48 -1.71 12.45 -4.54
N ILE A 49 -1.85 11.53 -3.58
CA ILE A 49 -2.70 11.66 -2.40
C ILE A 49 -2.14 12.72 -1.45
N VAL A 50 -0.85 12.67 -1.13
CA VAL A 50 -0.20 13.63 -0.20
C VAL A 50 -0.23 15.06 -0.75
N GLN A 51 -0.16 15.24 -2.07
CA GLN A 51 -0.25 16.58 -2.68
C GLN A 51 -1.68 17.11 -2.77
N LYS A 52 -2.70 16.24 -2.93
CA LYS A 52 -4.07 16.69 -3.20
C LYS A 52 -5.01 16.60 -2.01
N LEU A 53 -4.77 15.72 -1.05
CA LEU A 53 -5.61 15.63 0.14
C LEU A 53 -4.95 16.36 1.32
N PRO A 54 -5.73 17.11 2.13
CA PRO A 54 -5.29 17.66 3.39
C PRO A 54 -5.19 16.55 4.45
N ILE A 55 -4.43 15.49 4.14
CA ILE A 55 -4.20 14.29 4.94
C ILE A 55 -2.82 14.32 5.60
N GLN A 56 -2.10 15.44 5.53
CA GLN A 56 -0.75 15.59 6.08
C GLN A 56 -0.62 15.21 7.57
N ASP A 57 -1.73 15.26 8.32
CA ASP A 57 -1.75 14.95 9.75
C ASP A 57 -2.21 13.51 10.08
N ILE A 58 -2.50 12.66 9.07
CA ILE A 58 -2.90 11.28 9.35
C ILE A 58 -1.63 10.43 9.57
N PRO A 59 -1.45 9.83 10.77
CA PRO A 59 -0.29 8.99 11.07
C PRO A 59 -0.29 7.64 10.33
N ILE A 60 -1.36 7.37 9.57
CA ILE A 60 -1.66 6.12 8.89
C ILE A 60 -1.66 6.37 7.40
N ASP A 61 -0.96 5.53 6.66
CA ASP A 61 -0.98 5.54 5.21
C ASP A 61 -2.20 4.81 4.65
N ILE A 62 -3.09 5.57 4.01
CA ILE A 62 -4.33 5.07 3.37
C ILE A 62 -4.06 4.61 1.92
N SER A 63 -2.89 4.92 1.35
CA SER A 63 -2.54 4.58 -0.04
C SER A 63 -2.69 3.10 -0.38
N PRO A 64 -2.27 2.13 0.47
CA PRO A 64 -2.48 0.71 0.21
C PRO A 64 -3.96 0.35 0.05
N ILE A 65 -4.84 0.92 0.89
CA ILE A 65 -6.29 0.64 0.87
C ILE A 65 -6.89 1.12 -0.45
N ILE A 66 -6.56 2.34 -0.87
CA ILE A 66 -7.03 2.92 -2.13
C ILE A 66 -6.57 2.08 -3.32
N PHE A 67 -5.31 1.64 -3.32
CA PHE A 67 -4.81 0.83 -4.43
C PHE A 67 -5.46 -0.55 -4.49
N ILE A 68 -5.67 -1.21 -3.34
CA ILE A 68 -6.41 -2.48 -3.29
C ILE A 68 -7.82 -2.32 -3.86
N LEU A 69 -8.51 -1.22 -3.54
CA LEU A 69 -9.86 -0.96 -4.04
C LEU A 69 -9.88 -0.76 -5.56
N ILE A 70 -8.89 -0.06 -6.11
CA ILE A 70 -8.69 0.08 -7.57
C ILE A 70 -8.45 -1.29 -8.21
N LEU A 71 -7.53 -2.09 -7.66
CA LEU A 71 -7.23 -3.42 -8.18
C LEU A 71 -8.47 -4.34 -8.17
N LYS A 72 -9.27 -4.31 -7.11
CA LYS A 72 -10.50 -5.10 -7.01
C LYS A 72 -11.58 -4.64 -7.98
N THR A 73 -11.67 -3.34 -8.23
CA THR A 73 -12.60 -2.79 -9.23
C THR A 73 -12.21 -3.24 -10.63
N ILE A 74 -10.91 -3.17 -10.96
CA ILE A 74 -10.39 -3.65 -12.26
C ILE A 74 -10.62 -5.16 -12.40
N GLU A 75 -10.36 -5.95 -11.35
CA GLU A 75 -10.62 -7.40 -11.35
C GLU A 75 -12.11 -7.73 -11.53
N ALA A 76 -13.02 -6.90 -10.99
CA ALA A 76 -14.46 -7.11 -11.13
C ALA A 76 -15.00 -6.74 -12.52
N LEU A 77 -14.34 -5.81 -13.22
CA LEU A 77 -14.74 -5.34 -14.55
C LEU A 77 -14.20 -6.22 -15.70
N TRP A 78 -13.32 -7.19 -15.42
CA TRP A 78 -12.69 -8.09 -16.39
C TRP A 78 -13.03 -9.55 -16.13
#